data_AF-A0A376RBP2-F1
#
_entry.id   AF-A0A376RBP2-F1
#
_cell.length_a   1.000
_cell.length_b   1.000
_cell.length_c   1.000
_cell.angle_alpha   90.00
_cell.angle_beta   90.00
_cell.angle_gamma   90.00
#
_symmetry.space_group_name_H-M   'P 1'
#
loop_
_entity.id
_entity.type
_entity.pdbx_description
1 polymer ?
#
loop_
_entity_poly.entity_id
_entity_poly.type
_entity_poly.pdbx_seq_one_letter_code
_entity_poly.pdbx_strand_id
1 'polypeptide(L)'
;MLIRANLRPEIEQTLQAFEARVKSSAQAKMEKDAADNEAKGKEYREKLPKRKVKPLQRSGLQVVEAGKGEAPKDSDTVVVNYKGTLIDGKEFDNSYTRGEPLLSVWTVYPGWTEV
;
A
#
# COMPACT_ATOMS: atom_id res chain seq x y z
N MET A 1 -34.72 -15.58 -32.06
CA MET A 1 -35.23 -16.35 -30.92
C MET A 1 -34.09 -16.46 -29.91
N LEU A 2 -34.09 -15.61 -28.89
CA LEU A 2 -33.01 -15.51 -27.90
C LEU A 2 -33.18 -16.64 -26.88
N ILE A 3 -32.21 -17.57 -26.84
CA ILE A 3 -32.16 -18.65 -25.86
C ILE A 3 -31.79 -18.01 -24.51
N ARG A 4 -32.80 -17.65 -23.71
CA ARG A 4 -32.61 -17.44 -22.28
C ARG A 4 -32.45 -18.82 -21.66
N ALA A 5 -31.21 -19.18 -21.32
CA ALA A 5 -30.95 -20.34 -20.50
C ALA A 5 -31.55 -20.09 -19.11
N ASN A 6 -32.74 -20.65 -18.84
CA ASN A 6 -33.23 -20.78 -17.47
C ASN A 6 -32.33 -21.82 -16.79
N LEU A 7 -31.40 -21.36 -15.95
CA LEU A 7 -30.76 -22.26 -15.01
C LEU A 7 -31.85 -22.92 -14.17
N ARG A 8 -31.67 -24.21 -13.85
CA ARG A 8 -32.59 -24.88 -12.92
C ARG A 8 -32.51 -24.16 -11.57
N PRO A 9 -33.64 -23.92 -10.87
CA PRO A 9 -33.66 -23.22 -9.58
C PRO A 9 -32.66 -23.76 -8.55
N GLU A 10 -32.42 -25.08 -8.56
CA GLU A 10 -31.44 -25.76 -7.72
C GLU A 10 -29.99 -25.31 -7.98
N ILE A 11 -29.64 -25.05 -9.25
CA ILE A 11 -28.31 -24.58 -9.64
C ILE A 11 -28.15 -23.12 -9.23
N GLU A 12 -29.16 -22.28 -9.46
CA GLU A 12 -29.14 -20.88 -9.03
C GLU A 12 -28.98 -20.75 -7.51
N GLN A 13 -29.73 -21.54 -6.75
CA GLN A 13 -29.62 -21.57 -5.28
C GLN A 13 -28.23 -22.03 -4.82
N THR A 14 -27.67 -23.04 -5.48
CA THR A 14 -26.31 -23.54 -5.17
C THR A 14 -25.25 -22.47 -5.45
N LEU A 15 -25.35 -21.78 -6.59
CA LEU A 15 -24.42 -20.71 -6.95
C LEU A 15 -24.53 -19.51 -6.00
N GLN A 16 -25.74 -19.09 -5.63
CA GLN A 16 -25.94 -18.01 -4.65
C GLN A 16 -25.34 -18.35 -3.28
N ALA A 17 -25.55 -19.58 -2.80
CA ALA A 17 -24.95 -20.05 -1.55
C ALA A 17 -23.42 -20.11 -1.64
N PHE A 18 -22.88 -20.55 -2.77
CA PHE A 18 -21.44 -20.57 -3.03
C PHE A 18 -20.85 -19.15 -3.07
N GLU A 19 -21.46 -18.21 -3.78
CA GLU A 19 -21.03 -16.81 -3.84
C GLU A 19 -21.04 -16.16 -2.45
N ALA A 20 -22.08 -16.38 -1.65
CA ALA A 20 -22.15 -15.89 -0.28
C ALA A 20 -21.01 -16.46 0.57
N ARG A 21 -20.73 -17.77 0.44
CA ARG A 21 -19.63 -18.43 1.14
C ARG A 21 -18.25 -17.90 0.70
N VAL A 22 -18.06 -17.67 -0.60
CA VAL A 22 -16.80 -17.11 -1.14
C VAL A 22 -16.60 -15.68 -0.63
N LYS A 23 -17.64 -14.83 -0.67
CA LYS A 23 -17.58 -13.47 -0.12
C LYS A 23 -17.26 -13.46 1.37
N SER A 24 -17.94 -14.31 2.16
CA SER A 24 -17.68 -14.46 3.59
C SER A 24 -16.26 -14.95 3.88
N SER A 25 -15.77 -15.93 3.12
CA SER A 25 -14.41 -16.45 3.28
C SER A 25 -13.34 -15.42 2.87
N ALA A 26 -13.60 -14.65 1.81
CA ALA A 26 -12.73 -13.57 1.36
C ALA A 26 -12.65 -12.46 2.42
N GLN A 27 -13.78 -12.05 3.00
CA GLN A 27 -13.81 -11.07 4.08
C GLN A 27 -13.06 -11.58 5.32
N ALA A 28 -13.30 -12.81 5.76
CA ALA A 28 -12.60 -13.40 6.90
C ALA A 28 -11.07 -13.47 6.65
N LYS A 29 -10.67 -13.77 5.42
CA LYS A 29 -9.25 -13.73 5.03
C LYS A 29 -8.70 -12.31 5.08
N MET A 30 -9.41 -11.32 4.57
CA MET A 30 -8.98 -9.91 4.61
C MET A 30 -8.82 -9.40 6.04
N GLU A 31 -9.78 -9.71 6.93
CA GLU A 31 -9.72 -9.33 8.35
C GLU A 31 -8.51 -9.97 9.05
N LYS A 32 -8.27 -11.27 8.79
CA LYS A 32 -7.09 -11.95 9.32
C LYS A 32 -5.79 -11.34 8.79
N ASP A 33 -5.69 -11.15 7.47
CA ASP A 33 -4.50 -10.58 6.84
C ASP A 33 -4.24 -9.15 7.36
N ALA A 34 -5.28 -8.35 7.59
CA ALA A 34 -5.16 -7.01 8.17
C ALA A 34 -4.58 -7.05 9.60
N ALA A 35 -5.07 -7.95 10.45
CA ALA A 35 -4.56 -8.12 11.81
C ALA A 35 -3.09 -8.60 11.81
N ASP A 36 -2.77 -9.59 10.96
CA ASP A 36 -1.42 -10.13 10.82
C ASP A 36 -0.44 -9.05 10.30
N ASN A 37 -0.88 -8.24 9.33
CA ASN A 37 -0.05 -7.19 8.75
C ASN A 37 0.17 -6.01 9.70
N GLU A 38 -0.83 -5.65 10.51
CA GLU A 38 -0.66 -4.61 11.53
C GLU A 38 0.38 -5.05 12.58
N ALA A 39 0.28 -6.30 13.06
CA ALA A 39 1.23 -6.85 14.03
C ALA A 39 2.66 -6.90 13.45
N LYS A 40 2.83 -7.49 12.25
CA LYS A 40 4.14 -7.56 11.58
C LYS A 40 4.70 -6.18 11.24
N GLY A 41 3.84 -5.25 10.83
CA GLY A 41 4.21 -3.88 10.52
C GLY A 41 4.71 -3.13 11.75
N LYS A 42 4.03 -3.28 12.90
CA LYS A 42 4.48 -2.72 14.16
C LYS A 42 5.84 -3.27 14.58
N GLU A 43 6.01 -4.59 14.57
CA GLU A 43 7.28 -5.24 14.92
C GLU A 43 8.43 -4.79 14.01
N TYR A 44 8.17 -4.70 12.70
CA TYR A 44 9.16 -4.23 11.74
C TYR A 44 9.61 -2.80 12.05
N ARG A 45 8.66 -1.88 12.31
CA ARG A 45 8.96 -0.48 12.66
C ARG A 45 9.78 -0.35 13.94
N GLU A 46 9.51 -1.18 14.95
CA GLU A 46 10.27 -1.20 16.21
C GLU A 46 11.72 -1.66 16.03
N LYS A 47 11.95 -2.58 15.08
CA LYS A 47 13.28 -3.14 14.77
C LYS A 47 14.09 -2.32 13.76
N LEU A 48 13.49 -1.33 13.09
CA LEU A 48 14.19 -0.51 12.10
C LEU A 48 15.39 0.21 12.75
N PRO A 49 16.61 0.08 12.16
CA PRO A 49 17.80 0.70 12.73
C PRO A 49 17.65 2.21 12.73
N LYS A 50 17.87 2.87 13.87
CA LYS A 50 17.87 4.33 13.95
C LYS A 50 19.08 4.87 13.17
N ARG A 51 18.84 5.63 12.09
CA ARG A 51 19.92 6.28 11.32
C ARG A 51 20.45 7.51 12.06
N LYS A 52 21.66 7.96 11.69
CA LYS A 52 22.36 9.11 12.31
C LYS A 52 21.64 10.45 12.10
N VAL A 53 20.72 10.53 11.14
CA VAL A 53 19.91 11.73 10.92
C VAL A 53 18.68 11.65 11.84
N LYS A 54 18.30 12.77 12.46
CA LYS A 54 17.15 12.83 13.36
C LYS A 54 15.92 12.26 12.64
N PRO A 55 15.23 11.26 13.22
CA PRO A 55 13.98 10.78 12.65
C PRO A 55 12.96 11.92 12.64
N LEU A 56 12.17 12.00 11.58
CA LEU A 56 11.02 12.89 11.55
C LEU A 56 10.03 12.40 12.61
N GLN A 57 9.69 13.27 13.55
CA GLN A 57 9.24 12.90 14.90
C GLN A 57 7.86 12.20 14.96
N ARG A 58 7.16 12.00 13.82
CA ARG A 58 5.76 11.56 13.81
C ARG A 58 5.46 10.23 13.08
N SER A 59 6.25 9.80 12.09
CA SER A 59 5.88 8.64 11.24
C SER A 59 6.89 7.49 11.16
N GLY A 60 8.01 7.56 11.87
CA GLY A 60 9.08 6.56 11.70
C GLY A 60 9.86 6.71 10.38
N LEU A 61 9.70 7.86 9.71
CA LEU A 61 10.52 8.24 8.57
C LEU A 61 11.97 8.46 9.00
N GLN A 62 12.89 7.88 8.23
CA GLN A 62 14.33 8.01 8.46
C GLN A 62 14.97 8.77 7.32
N VAL A 63 15.64 9.86 7.65
CA VAL A 63 16.46 10.58 6.68
C VAL A 63 17.80 9.86 6.54
N VAL A 64 18.22 9.62 5.30
CA VAL A 64 19.48 8.92 4.98
C VAL A 64 20.60 9.92 4.73
N GLU A 65 20.29 10.95 3.96
CA GLU A 65 21.20 12.03 3.58
C GLU A 65 20.37 13.31 3.45
N ALA A 66 20.87 14.40 4.03
CA ALA A 66 20.23 15.70 3.88
C ALA A 66 20.68 16.34 2.56
N GLY A 67 19.73 16.74 1.72
CA GLY A 67 20.00 17.54 0.55
C GLY A 67 20.45 18.96 0.91
N LYS A 68 20.93 19.70 -0.09
CA LYS A 68 21.19 21.14 -0.01
C LYS A 68 20.11 21.85 -0.83
N GLY A 69 19.35 22.74 -0.21
CA GLY A 69 18.27 23.47 -0.87
C GLY A 69 17.15 23.84 0.10
N GLU A 70 16.11 24.47 -0.44
CA GLU A 70 14.88 24.72 0.31
C GLU A 70 14.14 23.41 0.54
N ALA A 71 13.58 23.23 1.74
CA ALA A 71 12.66 22.14 2.00
C ALA A 71 11.34 22.40 1.24
N PRO A 72 10.74 21.38 0.62
CA PRO A 72 9.51 21.54 -0.14
C PRO A 72 8.34 21.88 0.80
N LYS A 73 7.42 22.72 0.34
CA LYS A 73 6.19 23.12 1.04
C LYS A 73 4.99 22.40 0.43
N ASP A 74 3.89 22.27 1.16
CA ASP A 74 2.64 21.60 0.73
C ASP A 74 2.05 22.05 -0.63
N SER A 75 2.42 23.23 -1.12
CA SER A 75 2.00 23.74 -2.44
C SER A 75 2.93 23.34 -3.60
N ASP A 76 4.13 22.85 -3.28
CA ASP A 76 5.20 22.63 -4.24
C ASP A 76 4.97 21.35 -5.05
N THR A 77 5.59 21.29 -6.22
CA THR A 77 5.67 20.06 -7.00
C THR A 77 7.05 19.46 -6.81
N VAL A 78 7.11 18.17 -6.46
CA VAL A 78 8.37 17.45 -6.26
C VAL A 78 8.62 16.45 -7.38
N VAL A 79 9.89 16.28 -7.74
CA VAL A 79 10.37 15.24 -8.67
C VAL A 79 11.18 14.23 -7.88
N VAL A 80 10.72 12.99 -7.85
CA VAL A 80 11.31 11.95 -6.99
C VAL A 80 11.62 10.68 -7.77
N ASN A 81 12.79 10.11 -7.51
CA ASN A 81 13.04 8.71 -7.79
C ASN A 81 12.85 7.89 -6.52
N TYR A 82 12.17 6.76 -6.61
CA TYR A 82 11.80 5.94 -5.46
C TYR A 82 11.73 4.46 -5.79
N LYS A 83 11.81 3.66 -4.72
CA LYS A 83 11.55 2.22 -4.74
C LYS A 83 10.70 1.88 -3.51
N GLY A 84 9.54 1.31 -3.76
CA GLY A 84 8.59 0.85 -2.75
C GLY A 84 8.64 -0.66 -2.58
N THR A 85 8.87 -1.11 -1.34
CA THR A 85 8.83 -2.54 -0.97
C THR A 85 7.90 -2.75 0.22
N LEU A 86 7.26 -3.92 0.27
CA LEU A 86 6.63 -4.42 1.49
C LEU A 86 7.70 -4.80 2.52
N ILE A 87 7.29 -5.06 3.77
CA ILE A 87 8.20 -5.42 4.87
C ILE A 87 8.91 -6.77 4.66
N ASP A 88 8.39 -7.61 3.79
CA ASP A 88 9.00 -8.88 3.37
C ASP A 88 10.02 -8.71 2.22
N GLY A 89 10.22 -7.47 1.76
CA GLY A 89 11.12 -7.14 0.66
C GLY A 89 10.51 -7.23 -0.73
N LYS A 90 9.24 -7.65 -0.86
CA LYS A 90 8.55 -7.68 -2.15
C LYS A 90 8.39 -6.25 -2.69
N GLU A 91 8.98 -5.99 -3.85
CA GLU A 91 8.81 -4.73 -4.56
C GLU A 91 7.37 -4.61 -5.08
N PHE A 92 6.74 -3.46 -4.84
CA PHE A 92 5.43 -3.13 -5.39
C PHE A 92 5.49 -2.00 -6.43
N ASP A 93 6.53 -1.16 -6.37
CA ASP A 93 6.70 -0.03 -7.29
C ASP A 93 8.16 0.45 -7.33
N ASN A 94 8.64 0.89 -8.49
CA ASN A 94 10.02 1.31 -8.69
C ASN A 94 10.11 2.28 -9.88
N SER A 95 10.53 3.53 -9.65
CA SER A 95 10.69 4.51 -10.73
C SER A 95 11.96 4.29 -11.55
N TYR A 96 12.99 3.70 -10.95
CA TYR A 96 14.27 3.44 -11.61
C TYR A 96 14.11 2.42 -12.74
N THR A 97 13.22 1.43 -12.59
CA THR A 97 12.94 0.44 -13.64
C THR A 97 12.16 1.03 -14.80
N ARG A 98 11.33 2.07 -14.55
CA ARG A 98 10.64 2.81 -15.61
C ARG A 98 11.55 3.78 -16.35
N GLY A 99 12.64 4.22 -15.72
CA GLY A 99 13.57 5.20 -16.30
C GLY A 99 13.06 6.65 -16.26
N GLU A 100 11.92 6.90 -15.62
CA GLU A 100 11.35 8.23 -15.45
C GLU A 100 10.95 8.49 -13.98
N PRO A 101 11.27 9.68 -13.43
CA PRO A 101 10.91 10.03 -12.07
C PRO A 101 9.41 10.33 -11.96
N LEU A 102 8.89 10.25 -10.74
CA LEU A 102 7.52 10.68 -10.46
C LEU A 102 7.50 12.19 -10.22
N LEU A 103 6.66 12.90 -10.96
CA LEU A 103 6.27 14.27 -10.68
C LEU A 103 4.98 14.25 -9.86
N SER A 104 5.00 14.80 -8.65
CA SER A 104 3.81 14.82 -7.80
C SER A 104 3.59 16.19 -7.17
N VAL A 105 2.34 16.65 -7.27
CA VAL A 105 1.75 17.60 -6.32
C VAL A 105 1.36 16.77 -5.08
N TRP A 106 1.30 17.35 -3.89
CA TRP A 106 1.13 16.68 -2.58
C TRP A 106 -0.20 15.90 -2.36
N THR A 107 -0.80 15.34 -3.41
CA THR A 107 -1.93 14.41 -3.34
C THR A 107 -1.50 12.96 -3.01
N VAL A 108 -0.28 12.77 -2.52
CA VAL A 108 0.28 11.45 -2.18
C VAL A 108 -0.15 11.03 -0.76
N TYR A 109 -0.01 9.75 -0.42
CA TYR A 109 -0.27 9.22 0.91
C TYR A 109 0.39 10.06 2.02
N PRO A 110 -0.25 10.27 3.19
CA PRO A 110 0.21 11.21 4.22
C PRO A 110 1.68 11.07 4.64
N GLY A 111 2.22 9.84 4.68
CA GLY A 111 3.63 9.60 5.01
C GLY A 111 4.64 10.19 4.02
N TRP A 112 4.22 10.54 2.80
CA TRP A 112 5.03 11.30 1.85
C TRP A 112 4.96 12.80 2.10
N THR A 113 3.86 13.30 2.68
CA THR A 113 3.61 14.72 2.97
C THR A 113 4.31 15.22 4.23
N GLU A 114 4.78 14.32 5.09
CA GLU A 114 5.42 14.67 6.35
C GLU A 114 6.89 15.11 6.27
N VAL A 115 7.46 15.28 5.05
CA VAL A 115 8.89 15.61 4.86
C VAL A 115 9.23 17.05 5.24
#